data_AF-A0A535EWS3-F1
#
_entry.id   AF-A0A535EWS3-F1
#
_cell.length_a   1.000
_cell.length_b   1.000
_cell.length_c   1.000
_cell.angle_alpha   90.00
_cell.angle_beta   90.00
_cell.angle_gamma   90.00
#
_symmetry.space_group_name_H-M   'P 1'
#
loop_
_entity.id
_entity.type
_entity.pdbx_description
1 polymer ?
#
loop_
_entity_poly.entity_id
_entity_poly.type
_entity_poly.pdbx_seq_one_letter_code
_entity_poly.pdbx_strand_id
1 'polypeptide(L)'
;MQDRKIEMYAWLPAMENANGRLLLQAIDEMVEYYQGNEAKFGEHLLWFGLFFRRADLLPLQEKLLVEERLNTFQQLIEEDELVRKQREMGEQIGFAKGKQEGLAEGKQEGLAEGETKALQDTLLMIIEMRFPSLLAWAQQQVVSIQELDALRFASRQMLVAPDEATARFILRTMQK
;
A
#
# COMPACT_ATOMS: atom_id res chain seq x y z
N MET A 1 49.19 -12.52 1.00
CA MET A 1 48.31 -13.24 0.04
C MET A 1 46.96 -13.59 0.65
N GLN A 2 46.87 -13.80 1.97
CA GLN A 2 45.63 -14.18 2.67
C GLN A 2 44.57 -13.06 2.69
N ASP A 3 44.98 -11.79 2.83
CA ASP A 3 44.06 -10.63 2.81
C ASP A 3 43.25 -10.53 1.51
N ARG A 4 43.91 -10.64 0.35
CA ARG A 4 43.23 -10.61 -0.96
C ARG A 4 42.22 -11.74 -1.14
N LYS A 5 42.43 -12.88 -0.48
CA LYS A 5 41.53 -14.04 -0.61
C LYS A 5 40.20 -13.76 0.10
N ILE A 6 40.25 -13.17 1.29
CA ILE A 6 39.07 -12.93 2.12
C ILE A 6 38.20 -11.81 1.54
N GLU A 7 38.82 -10.75 1.00
CA GLU A 7 38.09 -9.67 0.31
C GLU A 7 37.32 -10.17 -0.93
N MET A 8 37.75 -11.30 -1.52
CA MET A 8 37.07 -11.91 -2.66
C MET A 8 35.92 -12.85 -2.26
N TYR A 9 35.75 -13.17 -0.97
CA TYR A 9 34.72 -14.12 -0.53
C TYR A 9 33.30 -13.67 -0.81
N ALA A 10 33.04 -12.36 -0.90
CA ALA A 10 31.76 -11.83 -1.35
C ALA A 10 31.28 -12.47 -2.67
N TRP A 11 32.20 -12.81 -3.58
CA TRP A 11 31.89 -13.37 -4.90
C TRP A 11 31.82 -14.90 -4.93
N LEU A 12 32.27 -15.56 -3.87
CA LEU A 12 32.41 -17.01 -3.80
C LEU A 12 31.11 -17.76 -4.14
N PRO A 13 29.91 -17.32 -3.72
CA PRO A 13 28.68 -18.01 -4.07
C PRO A 13 28.36 -18.06 -5.58
N ALA A 14 28.94 -17.16 -6.37
CA ALA A 14 28.76 -17.13 -7.82
C ALA A 14 29.80 -17.98 -8.58
N MET A 15 30.73 -18.65 -7.88
CA MET A 15 31.79 -19.44 -8.50
C MET A 15 31.34 -20.88 -8.78
N GLU A 16 31.82 -21.46 -9.87
CA GLU A 16 31.41 -22.77 -10.40
C GLU A 16 31.63 -23.95 -9.43
N ASN A 17 32.53 -23.81 -8.46
CA ASN A 17 32.86 -24.84 -7.45
C ASN A 17 32.37 -24.51 -6.03
N ALA A 18 31.45 -23.55 -5.89
CA ALA A 18 30.86 -23.22 -4.61
C ALA A 18 30.02 -24.40 -4.08
N ASN A 19 30.25 -24.80 -2.82
CA ASN A 19 29.45 -25.78 -2.09
C ASN A 19 29.16 -25.25 -0.68
N GLY A 20 28.13 -25.78 -0.01
CA GLY A 20 27.67 -25.27 1.28
C GLY A 20 28.77 -25.24 2.34
N ARG A 21 29.62 -26.27 2.41
CA ARG A 21 30.75 -26.32 3.35
C ARG A 21 31.74 -25.18 3.12
N LEU A 22 32.12 -24.95 1.86
CA LEU A 22 33.05 -23.88 1.50
C LEU A 22 32.47 -22.50 1.79
N LEU A 23 31.17 -22.32 1.55
CA LEU A 23 30.46 -21.07 1.83
C LEU A 23 30.36 -20.78 3.33
N LEU A 24 30.04 -21.79 4.14
CA LEU A 24 30.03 -21.68 5.61
C LEU A 24 31.42 -21.32 6.14
N GLN A 25 32.46 -22.03 5.67
CA GLN A 25 33.84 -21.74 6.05
C GLN A 25 34.24 -20.31 5.68
N ALA A 26 33.84 -19.83 4.49
CA ALA A 26 34.13 -18.46 4.09
C ALA A 26 33.45 -17.43 5.00
N ILE A 27 32.21 -17.68 5.44
CA ILE A 27 31.53 -16.80 6.40
C ILE A 27 32.31 -16.76 7.73
N ASP A 28 32.69 -17.92 8.27
CA ASP A 28 33.42 -17.98 9.53
C ASP A 28 34.81 -17.33 9.44
N GLU A 29 35.52 -17.52 8.33
CA GLU A 29 36.79 -16.82 8.07
C GLU A 29 36.60 -15.29 7.95
N MET A 30 35.49 -14.82 7.37
CA MET A 30 35.17 -13.37 7.33
C MET A 30 34.87 -12.82 8.72
N VAL A 31 34.18 -13.59 9.59
CA VAL A 31 33.90 -13.19 10.98
C VAL A 31 35.20 -12.93 11.74
N GLU A 32 36.15 -13.85 11.65
CA GLU A 32 37.46 -13.71 12.30
C GLU A 32 38.26 -12.54 11.70
N TYR A 33 38.26 -12.41 10.38
CA TYR A 33 39.06 -11.41 9.68
C TYR A 33 38.59 -9.98 9.94
N TYR A 34 37.28 -9.74 9.92
CA TYR A 34 36.70 -8.41 10.14
C TYR A 34 36.37 -8.15 11.60
N GLN A 35 36.92 -8.92 12.54
CA GLN A 35 36.73 -8.68 13.96
C GLN A 35 37.13 -7.24 14.33
N GLY A 36 36.18 -6.48 14.89
CA GLY A 36 36.36 -5.06 15.22
C GLY A 36 36.11 -4.09 14.05
N ASN A 37 35.69 -4.57 12.88
CA ASN A 37 35.25 -3.77 11.74
C ASN A 37 33.93 -4.30 11.16
N GLU A 38 32.88 -4.19 11.97
CA GLU A 38 31.53 -4.68 11.65
C GLU A 38 30.93 -4.04 10.40
N ALA A 39 31.26 -2.78 10.10
CA ALA A 39 30.80 -2.10 8.90
C ALA A 39 31.32 -2.79 7.63
N LYS A 40 32.64 -3.05 7.53
CA LYS A 40 33.23 -3.73 6.38
C LYS A 40 32.75 -5.19 6.30
N PHE A 41 32.53 -5.84 7.44
CA PHE A 41 31.96 -7.18 7.48
C PHE A 41 30.54 -7.22 6.93
N GLY A 42 29.66 -6.32 7.38
CA GLY A 42 28.28 -6.18 6.93
C GLY A 42 28.18 -5.98 5.42
N GLU A 43 29.04 -5.11 4.86
CA GLU A 43 29.13 -4.90 3.41
C GLU A 43 29.48 -6.21 2.66
N HIS A 44 30.49 -6.95 3.12
CA HIS A 44 30.89 -8.20 2.47
C HIS A 44 29.81 -9.27 2.58
N LEU A 45 29.13 -9.35 3.72
CA LEU A 45 27.98 -10.24 3.92
C LEU A 45 26.79 -9.87 3.04
N LEU A 46 26.51 -8.58 2.84
CA LEU A 46 25.46 -8.10 1.95
C LEU A 46 25.69 -8.63 0.54
N TRP A 47 26.91 -8.42 0.00
CA TRP A 47 27.26 -8.90 -1.33
C TRP A 47 27.26 -10.42 -1.41
N PHE A 48 27.87 -11.10 -0.43
CA PHE A 48 27.84 -12.55 -0.33
C PHE A 48 26.41 -13.09 -0.38
N GLY A 49 25.53 -12.60 0.48
CA GLY A 49 24.13 -13.02 0.55
C GLY A 49 23.35 -12.69 -0.73
N LEU A 50 23.67 -11.58 -1.41
CA LEU A 50 23.07 -11.23 -2.70
C LEU A 50 23.45 -12.24 -3.79
N PHE A 51 24.74 -12.56 -3.93
CA PHE A 51 25.21 -13.54 -4.91
C PHE A 51 24.72 -14.94 -4.58
N PHE A 52 24.75 -15.31 -3.30
CA PHE A 52 24.28 -16.60 -2.80
C PHE A 52 22.81 -16.87 -3.13
N ARG A 53 21.93 -15.90 -2.86
CA ARG A 53 20.49 -16.08 -3.14
C ARG A 53 20.19 -16.24 -4.63
N ARG A 54 20.98 -15.60 -5.50
CA ARG A 54 20.86 -15.67 -6.96
C ARG A 54 21.50 -16.90 -7.58
N ALA A 55 22.38 -17.60 -6.86
CA ALA A 55 23.00 -18.81 -7.35
C ALA A 55 22.03 -20.01 -7.27
N ASP A 56 21.89 -20.73 -8.39
CA ASP A 56 21.05 -21.94 -8.52
C ASP A 56 21.86 -23.24 -8.30
N LEU A 57 23.11 -23.14 -7.86
CA LEU A 57 24.09 -24.24 -7.91
C LEU A 57 24.05 -25.19 -6.71
N LEU A 58 23.23 -24.93 -5.68
CA LEU A 58 23.27 -25.67 -4.41
C LEU A 58 22.01 -26.51 -4.17
N PRO A 59 22.15 -27.74 -3.63
CA PRO A 59 21.02 -28.48 -3.08
C PRO A 59 20.29 -27.67 -1.99
N LEU A 60 18.96 -27.79 -1.94
CA LEU A 60 18.12 -27.01 -1.02
C LEU A 60 18.58 -27.10 0.45
N GLN A 61 18.98 -28.28 0.91
CA GLN A 61 19.44 -28.47 2.30
C GLN A 61 20.71 -27.66 2.61
N GLU A 62 21.68 -27.65 1.69
CA GLU A 62 22.89 -26.82 1.85
C GLU A 62 22.56 -25.33 1.77
N LYS A 63 21.61 -24.96 0.90
CA LYS A 63 21.16 -23.58 0.77
C LYS A 63 20.55 -23.07 2.09
N LEU A 64 19.72 -23.88 2.75
CA LEU A 64 19.13 -23.53 4.03
C LEU A 64 20.16 -23.35 5.14
N LEU A 65 21.19 -24.20 5.21
CA LEU A 65 22.24 -24.09 6.24
C LEU A 65 23.05 -22.80 6.09
N VAL A 66 23.43 -22.44 4.86
CA VAL A 66 24.15 -21.19 4.59
C VAL A 66 23.26 -19.98 4.87
N GLU A 67 21.98 -20.05 4.51
CA GLU A 67 21.01 -18.99 4.77
C GLU A 67 20.77 -18.78 6.28
N GLU A 68 20.62 -19.86 7.05
CA GLU A 68 20.54 -19.81 8.51
C GLU A 68 21.77 -19.14 9.11
N ARG A 69 22.97 -19.48 8.62
CA ARG A 69 24.21 -18.83 9.06
C ARG A 69 24.22 -17.34 8.73
N LEU A 70 23.85 -16.94 7.51
CA LEU A 70 23.78 -15.53 7.12
C LEU A 70 22.78 -14.74 7.98
N ASN A 71 21.65 -15.35 8.33
CA ASN A 71 20.62 -14.72 9.16
C ASN A 71 21.11 -14.37 10.57
N THR A 72 22.16 -15.03 11.08
CA THR A 72 22.79 -14.66 12.36
C THR A 72 23.41 -13.26 12.33
N PHE A 73 23.68 -12.71 11.14
CA PHE A 73 24.26 -11.40 10.92
C PHE A 73 23.31 -10.42 10.23
N GLN A 74 22.02 -10.72 10.20
CA GLN A 74 21.02 -9.91 9.50
C GLN A 74 21.05 -8.45 9.94
N GLN A 75 21.24 -8.17 11.23
CA GLN A 75 21.35 -6.79 11.73
C GLN A 75 22.50 -6.01 11.09
N LEU A 76 23.68 -6.63 10.91
CA LEU A 76 24.83 -5.98 10.27
C LEU A 76 24.55 -5.64 8.80
N ILE A 77 23.82 -6.51 8.10
CA ILE A 77 23.39 -6.27 6.72
C ILE A 77 22.36 -5.14 6.66
N GLU A 78 21.45 -5.06 7.62
CA GLU A 78 20.43 -4.01 7.68
C GLU A 78 20.99 -2.63 8.03
N GLU A 79 22.08 -2.60 8.79
CA GLU A 79 22.77 -1.36 9.17
C GLU A 79 23.67 -0.80 8.06
N ASP A 80 23.93 -1.58 7.01
CA ASP A 80 24.66 -1.14 5.83
C ASP A 80 24.06 0.14 5.22
N GLU A 81 24.94 1.08 4.83
CA GLU A 81 24.53 2.40 4.36
C GLU A 81 23.65 2.33 3.11
N LEU A 82 23.93 1.42 2.18
CA LEU A 82 23.15 1.26 0.95
C LEU A 82 21.76 0.69 1.26
N VAL A 83 21.67 -0.30 2.16
CA VAL A 83 20.40 -0.88 2.60
C VAL A 83 19.53 0.16 3.30
N ARG A 84 20.12 0.95 4.20
CA ARG A 84 19.41 2.05 4.88
C ARG A 84 18.88 3.09 3.91
N LYS A 85 19.72 3.60 3.00
CA LYS A 85 19.30 4.57 1.98
C LYS A 85 18.17 4.04 1.10
N GLN A 86 18.24 2.76 0.73
CA GLN A 86 17.20 2.13 -0.08
C GLN A 86 15.88 2.00 0.69
N ARG A 87 15.94 1.65 1.99
CA ARG A 87 14.76 1.60 2.86
C ARG A 87 14.12 2.99 3.01
N GLU A 88 14.93 4.00 3.32
CA GLU A 88 14.47 5.40 3.44
C GLU A 88 13.81 5.89 2.14
N MET A 89 14.43 5.61 0.98
CA MET A 89 13.86 5.95 -0.32
C MET A 89 12.54 5.21 -0.57
N GLY A 90 12.49 3.91 -0.24
CA GLY A 90 11.27 3.11 -0.36
C GLY A 90 10.13 3.65 0.50
N GLU A 91 10.42 4.02 1.76
CA GLU A 91 9.45 4.63 2.67
C GLU A 91 8.94 5.98 2.15
N GLN A 92 9.82 6.84 1.64
CA GLN A 92 9.43 8.12 1.04
C GLN A 92 8.54 7.95 -0.19
N ILE A 93 8.90 7.02 -1.09
CA ILE A 93 8.08 6.71 -2.27
C ILE A 93 6.73 6.15 -1.85
N GLY A 94 6.72 5.21 -0.91
CA GLY A 94 5.50 4.59 -0.39
C GLY A 94 4.57 5.62 0.25
N PHE A 95 5.11 6.49 1.10
CA PHE A 95 4.35 7.57 1.74
C PHE A 95 3.81 8.57 0.72
N ALA A 96 4.62 9.00 -0.24
CA ALA A 96 4.20 9.94 -1.29
C ALA A 96 3.06 9.37 -2.13
N LYS A 97 3.19 8.10 -2.55
CA LYS A 97 2.17 7.40 -3.32
C LYS A 97 0.87 7.24 -2.52
N GLY A 98 0.95 6.74 -1.29
CA GLY A 98 -0.22 6.56 -0.42
C GLY A 98 -0.93 7.87 -0.12
N LYS A 99 -0.18 8.96 0.11
CA LYS A 99 -0.76 10.30 0.29
C LYS A 99 -1.48 10.79 -0.97
N GLN A 100 -0.91 10.57 -2.15
CA GLN A 100 -1.52 10.97 -3.42
C GLN A 100 -2.81 10.18 -3.70
N GLU A 101 -2.79 8.87 -3.50
CA GLU A 101 -3.95 7.98 -3.68
C GLU A 101 -5.07 8.37 -2.70
N GLY A 102 -4.76 8.51 -1.40
CA GLY A 102 -5.74 8.90 -0.40
C GLY A 102 -6.34 10.29 -0.62
N LEU A 103 -5.56 11.26 -1.14
CA LEU A 103 -6.09 12.57 -1.51
C LEU A 103 -7.01 12.50 -2.74
N ALA A 104 -6.70 11.64 -3.71
CA ALA A 104 -7.52 11.47 -4.91
C ALA A 104 -8.86 10.82 -4.57
N GLU A 105 -8.83 9.71 -3.80
CA GLU A 105 -10.03 9.01 -3.33
C GLU A 105 -10.88 9.91 -2.45
N GLY A 106 -10.30 10.53 -1.43
CA GLY A 106 -11.04 11.42 -0.52
C GLY A 106 -11.64 12.64 -1.22
N LYS A 107 -10.97 13.18 -2.26
CA LYS A 107 -11.55 14.25 -3.08
C LYS A 107 -12.72 13.75 -3.92
N GLN A 108 -12.64 12.54 -4.49
CA GLN A 108 -13.71 11.97 -5.29
C GLN A 108 -14.94 11.65 -4.43
N GLU A 109 -14.74 11.01 -3.29
CA GLU A 109 -15.81 10.73 -2.31
C GLU A 109 -16.46 12.02 -1.82
N GLY A 110 -15.64 12.99 -1.40
CA GLY A 110 -16.16 14.28 -0.93
C GLY A 110 -16.93 15.07 -1.99
N LEU A 111 -16.54 14.98 -3.27
CA LEU A 111 -17.32 15.56 -4.36
C LEU A 111 -18.64 14.83 -4.56
N ALA A 112 -18.65 13.50 -4.56
CA ALA A 112 -19.86 12.70 -4.73
C ALA A 112 -20.87 12.94 -3.59
N GLU A 113 -20.41 12.91 -2.34
CA GLU A 113 -21.23 13.23 -1.17
C GLU A 113 -21.77 14.67 -1.22
N GLY A 114 -20.92 15.62 -1.62
CA GLY A 114 -21.30 17.02 -1.80
C GLY A 114 -22.40 17.21 -2.84
N GLU A 115 -22.29 16.55 -4.00
CA GLU A 115 -23.31 16.61 -5.04
C GLU A 115 -24.63 15.97 -4.60
N THR A 116 -24.57 14.80 -3.94
CA THR A 116 -25.76 14.14 -3.39
C THR A 116 -26.49 15.04 -2.40
N LYS A 117 -25.75 15.63 -1.44
CA LYS A 117 -26.34 16.55 -0.46
C LYS A 117 -26.96 17.78 -1.11
N ALA A 118 -26.26 18.39 -2.07
CA ALA A 118 -26.78 19.55 -2.80
C ALA A 118 -28.11 19.23 -3.53
N LEU A 119 -28.23 18.03 -4.11
CA LEU A 119 -29.47 17.59 -4.76
C LEU A 119 -30.58 17.25 -3.76
N GLN A 120 -30.25 16.65 -2.63
CA GLN A 120 -31.20 16.44 -1.53
C GLN A 120 -31.77 17.77 -1.04
N ASP A 121 -30.90 18.76 -0.78
CA ASP A 121 -31.30 20.10 -0.35
C ASP A 121 -32.16 20.79 -1.42
N THR A 122 -31.79 20.67 -2.70
CA THR A 122 -32.57 21.21 -3.82
C THR A 122 -33.97 20.59 -3.89
N LEU A 123 -34.08 19.26 -3.76
CA LEU A 123 -35.36 18.57 -3.76
C LEU A 123 -36.24 19.01 -2.59
N LEU A 124 -35.67 19.13 -1.39
CA LEU A 124 -36.39 19.61 -0.22
C LEU A 124 -36.87 21.05 -0.38
N MET A 125 -36.05 21.93 -0.97
CA MET A 125 -36.44 23.31 -1.28
C MET A 125 -37.64 23.35 -2.24
N ILE A 126 -37.66 22.52 -3.29
CA ILE A 126 -38.80 22.43 -4.21
C ILE A 126 -40.06 21.97 -3.48
N ILE A 127 -39.95 20.97 -2.59
CA ILE A 127 -41.06 20.44 -1.81
C ILE A 127 -41.60 21.50 -0.85
N GLU A 128 -40.74 22.22 -0.14
CA GLU A 128 -41.13 23.31 0.75
C GLU A 128 -41.93 24.39 0.00
N MET A 129 -41.47 24.79 -1.19
CA MET A 129 -42.13 25.82 -1.98
C MET A 129 -43.48 25.39 -2.56
N ARG A 130 -43.62 24.13 -3.00
CA ARG A 130 -44.81 23.66 -3.72
C ARG A 130 -45.81 22.89 -2.85
N PHE A 131 -45.29 22.14 -1.88
CA PHE A 131 -46.05 21.18 -1.05
C PHE A 131 -45.58 21.25 0.42
N PRO A 132 -45.71 22.40 1.10
CA PRO A 132 -45.12 22.64 2.42
C PRO A 132 -45.58 21.64 3.50
N SER A 133 -46.80 21.13 3.39
CA SER A 133 -47.35 20.06 4.25
C SER A 133 -46.55 18.75 4.22
N LEU A 134 -45.78 18.51 3.15
CA LEU A 134 -44.95 17.31 2.99
C LEU A 134 -43.55 17.43 3.58
N LEU A 135 -43.06 18.63 3.88
CA LEU A 135 -41.64 18.87 4.14
C LEU A 135 -41.07 17.97 5.24
N ALA A 136 -41.77 17.88 6.38
CA ALA A 136 -41.32 17.07 7.52
C ALA A 136 -41.23 15.58 7.19
N TRP A 137 -42.19 15.07 6.41
CA TRP A 137 -42.14 13.68 5.94
C TRP A 137 -41.04 13.50 4.87
N ALA A 138 -40.95 14.41 3.91
CA ALA A 138 -39.97 14.35 2.82
C ALA A 138 -38.52 14.38 3.33
N GLN A 139 -38.20 15.17 4.36
CA GLN A 139 -36.87 15.19 4.98
C GLN A 139 -36.42 13.79 5.42
N GLN A 140 -37.31 13.00 6.01
CA GLN A 140 -37.00 11.63 6.42
C GLN A 140 -36.78 10.69 5.23
N GLN A 141 -37.39 10.99 4.08
CA GLN A 141 -37.33 10.14 2.89
C GLN A 141 -36.15 10.50 1.97
N VAL A 142 -35.81 11.78 1.86
CA VAL A 142 -34.80 12.29 0.92
C VAL A 142 -33.39 12.00 1.42
N VAL A 143 -33.16 12.06 2.73
CA VAL A 143 -31.85 11.77 3.35
C VAL A 143 -31.39 10.32 3.12
N SER A 144 -32.32 9.38 2.93
CA SER A 144 -31.97 7.99 2.64
C SER A 144 -31.67 7.71 1.16
N ILE A 145 -31.92 8.66 0.25
CA ILE A 145 -31.65 8.49 -1.18
C ILE A 145 -30.21 8.92 -1.47
N GLN A 146 -29.37 7.94 -1.78
CA GLN A 146 -27.94 8.18 -2.11
C GLN A 146 -27.69 8.23 -3.63
N GLU A 147 -28.65 7.77 -4.43
CA GLU A 147 -28.51 7.71 -5.88
C GLU A 147 -28.77 9.07 -6.52
N LEU A 148 -27.71 9.66 -7.08
CA LEU A 148 -27.74 10.97 -7.74
C LEU A 148 -28.80 11.08 -8.85
N ASP A 149 -28.93 10.05 -9.69
CA ASP A 149 -29.88 10.06 -10.80
C ASP A 149 -31.33 9.99 -10.31
N ALA A 150 -31.59 9.24 -9.25
CA ALA A 150 -32.89 9.21 -8.59
C ALA A 150 -33.25 10.60 -8.01
N LEU A 151 -32.31 11.28 -7.34
CA LEU A 151 -32.51 12.63 -6.83
C LEU A 151 -32.76 13.66 -7.94
N ARG A 152 -32.00 13.60 -9.04
CA ARG A 152 -32.19 14.47 -10.21
C ARG A 152 -33.55 14.23 -10.86
N PHE A 153 -33.95 12.97 -11.00
CA PHE A 153 -35.26 12.62 -11.55
C PHE A 153 -36.39 13.12 -10.65
N ALA A 154 -36.33 12.82 -9.35
CA ALA A 154 -37.31 13.27 -8.38
C ALA A 154 -37.45 14.80 -8.36
N SER A 155 -36.33 15.54 -8.40
CA SER A 155 -36.34 17.00 -8.46
C SER A 155 -37.09 17.53 -9.69
N ARG A 156 -36.83 16.97 -10.88
CA ARG A 156 -37.55 17.36 -12.11
C ARG A 156 -39.04 17.02 -12.05
N GLN A 157 -39.39 15.83 -11.57
CA GLN A 157 -40.80 15.43 -11.45
C GLN A 157 -41.55 16.27 -10.40
N MET A 158 -40.87 16.63 -9.31
CA MET A 158 -41.44 17.46 -8.26
C MET A 158 -41.74 18.88 -8.71
N LEU A 159 -41.05 19.41 -9.73
CA LEU A 159 -41.35 20.72 -10.33
C LEU A 159 -42.66 20.73 -11.14
N VAL A 160 -43.02 19.60 -11.75
CA VAL A 160 -44.20 19.50 -12.63
C VAL A 160 -45.38 18.74 -12.00
N ALA A 161 -45.20 18.16 -10.81
CA ALA A 161 -46.26 17.45 -10.10
C ALA A 161 -47.49 18.37 -9.90
N PRO A 162 -48.71 17.91 -10.21
CA PRO A 162 -49.91 18.76 -10.13
C PRO A 162 -50.40 18.94 -8.69
N ASP A 163 -50.14 17.98 -7.81
CA ASP A 163 -50.68 17.94 -6.46
C ASP A 163 -49.78 17.17 -5.48
N GLU A 164 -50.16 17.25 -4.20
CA GLU A 164 -49.47 16.62 -3.09
C GLU A 164 -49.48 15.08 -3.17
N ALA A 165 -50.56 14.49 -3.70
CA ALA A 165 -50.67 13.04 -3.82
C ALA A 165 -49.65 12.48 -4.83
N THR A 166 -49.47 13.17 -5.95
CA THR A 166 -48.47 12.85 -6.97
C THR A 166 -47.05 13.02 -6.41
N ALA A 167 -46.81 14.10 -5.67
CA ALA A 167 -45.53 14.34 -4.98
C ALA A 167 -45.17 13.21 -4.00
N ARG A 168 -46.13 12.77 -3.17
CA ARG A 168 -45.94 11.63 -2.25
C ARG A 168 -45.63 10.33 -3.01
N PHE A 169 -46.30 10.09 -4.13
CA PHE A 169 -46.06 8.91 -4.95
C PHE A 169 -44.63 8.89 -5.50
N ILE A 170 -44.15 10.01 -6.06
CA ILE A 170 -42.79 10.15 -6.58
C ILE A 170 -41.76 9.76 -5.51
N LEU A 171 -41.83 10.34 -4.31
CA LEU A 171 -40.85 10.07 -3.25
C LEU A 171 -40.88 8.60 -2.77
N ARG A 172 -42.05 7.96 -2.70
CA ARG A 172 -42.16 6.55 -2.34
C ARG A 172 -41.52 5.61 -3.36
N THR A 173 -41.58 5.97 -4.64
CA THR A 173 -40.99 5.13 -5.70
C THR A 173 -39.47 5.15 -5.73
N MET A 174 -38.84 6.12 -5.07
CA MET A 174 -37.37 6.28 -5.03
C MET A 174 -36.69 5.50 -3.89
N GLN A 175 -37.44 4.78 -3.06
CA GLN A 175 -36.92 4.04 -1.88
C GLN A 175 -36.73 2.53 -2.12
N LYS A 176 -36.57 2.09 -3.37
CA LYS A 176 -36.31 0.69 -3.68
C LYS A 176 -34.83 0.36 -3.71
#